data_AF-A0A150SGJ1-F1
#
_entry.id   AF-A0A150SGJ1-F1
#
_cell.length_a   1.000
_cell.length_b   1.000
_cell.length_c   1.000
_cell.angle_alpha   90.00
_cell.angle_beta   90.00
_cell.angle_gamma   90.00
#
_symmetry.space_group_name_H-M   'P 1'
#
loop_
_entity.id
_entity.type
_entity.pdbx_description
1 polymer ?
#
loop_
_entity_poly.entity_id
_entity_poly.type
_entity_poly.pdbx_seq_one_letter_code
_entity_poly.pdbx_strand_id
1 'polypeptide(L)'
;MTPAERERLLVRILDALSDPRSAMAEGRPHHKAKVRAIDMLTLHFGSTGRVIYLAEELAVLYPGEEVFAPDILAVLDVPQPEDDPRMAWVVADEGRGLSMVLEVLHQGNRNKDLVANVERYARLGIPEYFVYDRLRQQVHGYRLPEPDAARYQRIVPQMGRHASSVLGLDLAVVGDRLQFFHGMAELFGSADLIGRLKGMMESLEARTEQAQAQAEQAQAQAEQAQAQAEQAMAGLREAILAALSMRQIPCQDEARARLLACQEPATLQRWLLRAMSAGSLDEIFAE
;
A
#
# COMPACT_ATOMS: atom_id res chain seq x y z
N MET A 1 -46.60 -2.51 9.73
CA MET A 1 -46.42 -1.18 10.32
C MET A 1 -46.95 -0.14 9.34
N THR A 2 -47.75 0.82 9.78
CA THR A 2 -48.31 1.88 8.93
C THR A 2 -47.24 2.94 8.62
N PRO A 3 -47.38 3.73 7.53
CA PRO A 3 -46.44 4.82 7.22
C PRO A 3 -46.23 5.81 8.37
N ALA A 4 -47.30 6.13 9.11
CA ALA A 4 -47.24 7.02 10.28
C ALA A 4 -46.53 6.38 11.49
N GLU A 5 -46.61 5.06 11.64
CA GLU A 5 -45.82 4.33 12.65
C GLU A 5 -44.33 4.33 12.31
N ARG A 6 -43.99 4.22 11.01
CA ARG A 6 -42.61 4.32 10.52
C ARG A 6 -42.00 5.69 10.80
N GLU A 7 -42.73 6.77 10.52
CA GLU A 7 -42.26 8.13 10.77
C GLU A 7 -42.01 8.40 12.27
N ARG A 8 -42.94 7.99 13.14
CA ARG A 8 -42.76 8.09 14.60
C ARG A 8 -41.61 7.23 15.12
N LEU A 9 -41.27 6.15 14.43
CA LEU A 9 -40.10 5.34 14.75
C LEU A 9 -38.82 6.08 14.35
N LEU A 10 -38.77 6.66 13.15
CA LEU A 10 -37.64 7.45 12.65
C LEU A 10 -37.33 8.66 13.53
N VAL A 11 -38.34 9.39 14.00
CA VAL A 11 -38.13 10.52 14.93
C VAL A 11 -37.50 10.04 16.24
N ARG A 12 -38.00 8.93 16.82
CA ARG A 12 -37.41 8.35 18.04
C ARG A 12 -35.97 7.88 17.84
N ILE A 13 -35.65 7.36 16.65
CA ILE A 13 -34.28 6.97 16.30
C ILE A 13 -33.39 8.22 16.24
N LEU A 14 -33.81 9.27 15.54
CA LEU A 14 -33.05 10.53 15.43
C LEU A 14 -32.82 11.18 16.80
N ASP A 15 -33.83 11.18 17.67
CA ASP A 15 -33.71 11.73 19.03
C ASP A 15 -32.75 10.89 19.91
N ALA A 16 -32.81 9.56 19.82
CA ALA A 16 -31.91 8.67 20.55
C ALA A 16 -30.44 8.80 20.08
N LEU A 17 -30.23 9.08 18.80
CA LEU A 17 -28.92 9.34 18.21
C LEU A 17 -28.38 10.76 18.53
N SER A 18 -29.25 11.67 18.96
CA SER A 18 -28.91 13.08 19.24
C SER A 18 -28.51 13.36 20.70
N ASP A 19 -28.17 12.33 21.51
CA ASP A 19 -27.72 12.56 22.90
C ASP A 19 -26.46 13.45 22.91
N PRO A 20 -26.53 14.66 23.52
CA PRO A 20 -25.39 15.58 23.61
C PRO A 20 -24.14 14.94 24.25
N ARG A 21 -24.30 13.92 25.10
CA ARG A 21 -23.18 13.17 25.70
C ARG A 21 -22.49 12.24 24.70
N SER A 22 -23.23 11.69 23.74
CA SER A 22 -22.66 10.92 22.62
C SER A 22 -21.89 11.82 21.66
N ALA A 23 -22.42 13.02 21.38
CA ALA A 23 -21.76 14.03 20.52
C ALA A 23 -20.46 14.61 21.13
N MET A 24 -20.29 14.58 22.45
CA MET A 24 -19.10 15.08 23.15
C MET A 24 -18.04 14.00 23.44
N ALA A 25 -18.37 12.71 23.28
CA ALA A 25 -17.52 11.58 23.68
C ALA A 25 -16.63 11.04 22.54
N GLU A 26 -16.89 11.40 21.29
CA GLU A 26 -16.14 10.87 20.16
C GLU A 26 -14.84 11.64 19.92
N GLY A 27 -13.78 11.23 20.62
CA GLY A 27 -12.43 11.73 20.33
C GLY A 27 -11.99 11.29 18.93
N ARG A 28 -11.27 12.15 18.18
CA ARG A 28 -10.71 11.82 16.85
C ARG A 28 -10.05 10.42 16.75
N PRO A 29 -9.33 9.92 17.78
CA PRO A 29 -8.73 8.59 17.70
C PRO A 29 -9.71 7.41 17.72
N HIS A 30 -10.90 7.59 18.31
CA HIS A 30 -11.97 6.58 18.32
C HIS A 30 -12.64 6.50 16.94
N HIS A 31 -13.11 7.62 16.41
CA HIS A 31 -13.62 7.74 15.04
C HIS A 31 -12.65 7.16 14.00
N LYS A 32 -11.36 7.51 14.07
CA LYS A 32 -10.34 6.98 13.14
C LYS A 32 -10.19 5.46 13.20
N ALA A 33 -10.38 4.84 14.37
CA ALA A 33 -10.30 3.39 14.50
C ALA A 33 -11.49 2.70 13.82
N LYS A 34 -12.70 3.27 13.92
CA LYS A 34 -13.91 2.76 13.26
C LYS A 34 -13.82 2.84 11.75
N VAL A 35 -13.53 4.04 11.22
CA VAL A 35 -13.37 4.26 9.79
C VAL A 35 -12.32 3.33 9.20
N ARG A 36 -11.17 3.13 9.88
CA ARG A 36 -10.14 2.20 9.40
C ARG A 36 -10.63 0.75 9.38
N ALA A 37 -11.37 0.33 10.40
CA ALA A 37 -11.91 -1.02 10.47
C ALA A 37 -12.95 -1.28 9.37
N ILE A 38 -13.90 -0.37 9.18
CA ILE A 38 -14.87 -0.45 8.07
C ILE A 38 -14.16 -0.47 6.72
N ASP A 39 -13.22 0.43 6.47
CA ASP A 39 -12.46 0.48 5.21
C ASP A 39 -11.71 -0.84 4.92
N MET A 40 -11.03 -1.43 5.91
CA MET A 40 -10.37 -2.74 5.78
C MET A 40 -11.37 -3.86 5.45
N LEU A 41 -12.51 -3.90 6.16
CA LEU A 41 -13.51 -4.95 5.97
C LEU A 41 -14.23 -4.82 4.62
N THR A 42 -14.64 -3.61 4.24
CA THR A 42 -15.29 -3.30 2.97
C THR A 42 -14.40 -3.68 1.78
N LEU A 43 -13.12 -3.30 1.80
CA LEU A 43 -12.17 -3.71 0.75
C LEU A 43 -12.01 -5.22 0.69
N HIS A 44 -11.86 -5.89 1.83
CA HIS A 44 -11.68 -7.33 1.88
C HIS A 44 -12.89 -8.08 1.32
N PHE A 45 -14.10 -7.79 1.79
CA PHE A 45 -15.29 -8.48 1.33
C PHE A 45 -15.68 -8.12 -0.10
N GLY A 46 -15.45 -6.88 -0.53
CA GLY A 46 -15.57 -6.48 -1.93
C GLY A 46 -14.64 -7.29 -2.84
N SER A 47 -13.38 -7.50 -2.42
CA SER A 47 -12.40 -8.26 -3.21
C SER A 47 -12.65 -9.78 -3.22
N THR A 48 -13.20 -10.34 -2.15
CA THR A 48 -13.48 -11.78 -2.03
C THR A 48 -14.85 -12.17 -2.59
N GLY A 49 -15.73 -11.20 -2.85
CA GLY A 49 -17.10 -11.41 -3.32
C GLY A 49 -18.04 -11.98 -2.25
N ARG A 50 -17.62 -11.99 -0.98
CA ARG A 50 -18.46 -12.46 0.12
C ARG A 50 -19.52 -11.40 0.45
N VAL A 51 -20.78 -11.81 0.45
CA VAL A 51 -21.91 -10.90 0.71
C VAL A 51 -22.08 -10.69 2.21
N ILE A 52 -21.83 -9.46 2.66
CA ILE A 52 -21.99 -9.04 4.05
C ILE A 52 -22.35 -7.55 4.08
N TYR A 53 -23.33 -7.20 4.89
CA TYR A 53 -23.70 -5.82 5.16
C TYR A 53 -22.87 -5.30 6.33
N LEU A 54 -22.20 -4.17 6.14
CA LEU A 54 -21.38 -3.52 7.17
C LEU A 54 -21.86 -2.09 7.39
N ALA A 55 -22.04 -1.69 8.64
CA ALA A 55 -22.35 -0.30 8.95
C ALA A 55 -21.61 0.15 10.20
N GLU A 56 -21.32 1.44 10.27
CA GLU A 56 -20.86 2.12 11.47
C GLU A 56 -21.97 3.03 11.99
N GLU A 57 -22.15 3.06 13.31
CA GLU A 57 -23.09 3.95 14.02
C GLU A 57 -24.55 3.90 13.54
N LEU A 58 -24.95 2.85 12.82
CA LEU A 58 -26.31 2.66 12.36
C LEU A 58 -27.19 2.22 13.54
N ALA A 59 -28.34 2.88 13.71
CA ALA A 59 -29.31 2.48 14.74
C ALA A 59 -29.86 1.08 14.47
N VAL A 60 -30.04 0.29 15.53
CA VAL A 60 -30.50 -1.09 15.48
C VAL A 60 -31.71 -1.26 16.40
N LEU A 61 -32.74 -1.91 15.87
CA LEU A 61 -34.02 -2.07 16.52
C LEU A 61 -34.41 -3.55 16.57
N TYR A 62 -34.33 -4.12 17.77
CA TYR A 62 -34.90 -5.43 18.09
C TYR A 62 -36.29 -5.23 18.72
N PRO A 63 -37.29 -6.06 18.37
CA PRO A 63 -38.61 -5.97 18.98
C PRO A 63 -38.55 -6.09 20.51
N GLY A 64 -39.14 -5.12 21.21
CA GLY A 64 -39.19 -5.12 22.69
C GLY A 64 -37.93 -4.63 23.38
N GLU A 65 -36.93 -4.16 22.65
CA GLU A 65 -35.64 -3.71 23.17
C GLU A 65 -35.44 -2.21 22.92
N GLU A 66 -34.66 -1.55 23.77
CA GLU A 66 -34.28 -0.16 23.52
C GLU A 66 -33.45 -0.04 22.25
N VAL A 67 -33.54 1.10 21.55
CA VAL A 67 -32.71 1.36 20.37
C VAL A 67 -31.25 1.49 20.81
N PHE A 68 -30.33 0.97 19.99
CA PHE A 68 -28.89 1.13 20.20
C PHE A 68 -28.17 1.31 18.87
N ALA A 69 -26.98 1.90 18.90
CA ALA A 69 -26.13 2.09 17.73
C ALA A 69 -24.74 1.55 18.06
N PRO A 70 -24.37 0.36 17.54
CA PRO A 70 -23.01 -0.15 17.69
C PRO A 70 -22.01 0.68 16.90
N ASP A 71 -20.76 0.74 17.36
CA ASP A 71 -19.69 1.38 16.59
C ASP A 71 -19.53 0.72 15.20
N ILE A 72 -19.53 -0.61 15.15
CA ILE A 72 -19.51 -1.40 13.90
C ILE A 72 -20.45 -2.58 14.05
N LEU A 73 -21.27 -2.82 13.02
CA LEU A 73 -22.11 -4.01 12.90
C LEU A 73 -21.86 -4.74 11.57
N ALA A 74 -22.13 -6.04 11.60
CA ALA A 74 -22.14 -6.86 10.40
C ALA A 74 -23.38 -7.76 10.34
N VAL A 75 -23.94 -7.94 9.15
CA VAL A 75 -25.03 -8.88 8.87
C VAL A 75 -24.66 -9.74 7.67
N LEU A 76 -24.56 -11.06 7.87
CA LEU A 76 -24.20 -12.00 6.82
C LEU A 76 -25.30 -12.11 5.75
N ASP A 77 -24.86 -12.35 4.52
CA ASP A 77 -25.71 -12.69 3.38
C ASP A 77 -26.78 -11.62 3.10
N VAL A 78 -26.43 -10.35 3.34
CA VAL A 78 -27.21 -9.17 3.00
C VAL A 78 -26.38 -8.28 2.08
N PRO A 79 -26.87 -7.97 0.86
CA PRO A 79 -26.18 -7.06 -0.03
C PRO A 79 -26.25 -5.63 0.50
N GLN A 80 -25.16 -4.89 0.30
CA GLN A 80 -25.06 -3.48 0.59
C GLN A 80 -24.90 -2.71 -0.73
N PRO A 81 -25.98 -2.12 -1.28
CA PRO A 81 -25.86 -1.26 -2.45
C PRO A 81 -25.12 0.04 -2.10
N GLU A 82 -24.52 0.68 -3.10
CA GLU A 82 -23.80 1.95 -2.92
C GLU A 82 -24.73 3.06 -2.38
N ASP A 83 -25.93 3.17 -2.94
CA ASP A 83 -26.98 4.09 -2.49
C ASP A 83 -27.96 3.38 -1.53
N ASP A 84 -27.46 2.87 -0.40
CA ASP A 84 -28.33 2.21 0.60
C ASP A 84 -29.24 3.22 1.34
N PRO A 85 -30.58 3.14 1.22
CA PRO A 85 -31.50 4.08 1.85
C PRO A 85 -31.79 3.77 3.33
N ARG A 86 -31.17 2.73 3.91
CA ARG A 86 -31.41 2.34 5.30
C ARG A 86 -30.87 3.39 6.26
N MET A 87 -31.79 3.94 7.06
CA MET A 87 -31.47 4.83 8.18
C MET A 87 -31.30 4.07 9.50
N ALA A 88 -31.70 2.80 9.55
CA ALA A 88 -31.59 1.92 10.70
C ALA A 88 -31.69 0.45 10.26
N TRP A 89 -31.12 -0.45 11.05
CA TRP A 89 -31.34 -1.88 10.97
C TRP A 89 -32.55 -2.28 11.83
N VAL A 90 -33.72 -2.45 11.21
CA VAL A 90 -34.93 -2.88 11.89
C VAL A 90 -35.11 -4.38 11.73
N VAL A 91 -34.82 -5.15 12.78
CA VAL A 91 -34.81 -6.63 12.72
C VAL A 91 -36.16 -7.21 12.28
N ALA A 92 -37.27 -6.55 12.67
CA ALA A 92 -38.61 -6.95 12.25
C ALA A 92 -38.87 -6.77 10.75
N ASP A 93 -38.24 -5.78 10.11
CA ASP A 93 -38.38 -5.49 8.69
C ASP A 93 -37.40 -6.33 7.86
N GLU A 94 -36.17 -6.52 8.36
CA GLU A 94 -35.10 -7.27 7.70
C GLU A 94 -35.23 -8.81 7.87
N GLY A 95 -36.03 -9.25 8.85
CA GLY A 95 -36.24 -10.67 9.17
C GLY A 95 -35.00 -11.37 9.74
N ARG A 96 -33.94 -10.63 10.08
CA ARG A 96 -32.69 -11.17 10.63
C ARG A 96 -32.02 -10.18 11.58
N GLY A 97 -31.38 -10.73 12.61
CA GLY A 97 -30.55 -9.99 13.55
C GLY A 97 -29.14 -9.72 13.04
N LEU A 98 -28.37 -8.98 13.83
CA LEU A 98 -26.95 -8.78 13.58
C LEU A 98 -26.18 -10.09 13.70
N SER A 99 -25.17 -10.27 12.85
CA SER A 99 -24.27 -11.41 12.88
C SER A 99 -23.04 -11.15 13.75
N MET A 100 -22.53 -9.91 13.78
CA MET A 100 -21.42 -9.52 14.64
C MET A 100 -21.51 -8.05 15.01
N VAL A 101 -21.07 -7.72 16.22
CA VAL A 101 -20.88 -6.35 16.68
C VAL A 101 -19.44 -6.14 17.15
N LEU A 102 -18.84 -4.99 16.80
CA LEU A 102 -17.52 -4.56 17.27
C LEU A 102 -17.61 -3.15 17.86
N GLU A 103 -17.28 -3.01 19.14
CA GLU A 103 -17.21 -1.73 19.85
C GLU A 103 -15.76 -1.29 20.03
N VAL A 104 -15.48 0.01 19.85
CA VAL A 104 -14.17 0.60 20.11
C VAL A 104 -14.24 1.36 21.43
N LEU A 105 -13.65 0.80 22.48
CA LEU A 105 -13.60 1.44 23.78
C LEU A 105 -12.39 2.39 23.88
N HIS A 106 -12.66 3.67 24.15
CA HIS A 106 -11.64 4.67 24.50
C HIS A 106 -11.76 5.14 25.98
N GLN A 107 -12.16 6.39 26.25
CA GLN A 107 -12.40 6.91 27.61
C GLN A 107 -13.81 6.59 28.16
N GLY A 108 -14.53 5.69 27.49
CA GLY A 108 -15.91 5.33 27.80
C GLY A 108 -16.06 4.44 29.04
N ASN A 109 -17.31 4.09 29.33
CA ASN A 109 -17.67 3.25 30.47
C ASN A 109 -17.37 1.77 30.19
N ARG A 110 -16.23 1.24 30.68
CA ARG A 110 -15.85 -0.17 30.53
C ARG A 110 -16.91 -1.16 31.03
N ASN A 111 -17.69 -0.82 32.05
CA ASN A 111 -18.78 -1.69 32.50
C ASN A 111 -19.92 -1.77 31.49
N LYS A 112 -20.15 -0.73 30.70
CA LYS A 112 -21.11 -0.76 29.59
C LYS A 112 -20.68 -1.82 28.58
N ASP A 113 -19.48 -1.71 28.03
CA ASP A 113 -19.07 -2.54 26.89
C ASP A 113 -18.61 -3.95 27.30
N LEU A 114 -17.95 -4.11 28.45
CA LEU A 114 -17.41 -5.42 28.88
C LEU A 114 -18.36 -6.24 29.78
N VAL A 115 -19.51 -5.67 30.18
CA VAL A 115 -20.50 -6.37 31.03
C VAL A 115 -21.91 -6.20 30.47
N ALA A 116 -22.44 -4.97 30.45
CA ALA A 116 -23.85 -4.75 30.08
C ALA A 116 -24.15 -5.16 28.62
N ASN A 117 -23.29 -4.77 27.68
CA ASN A 117 -23.42 -5.12 26.27
C ASN A 117 -23.16 -6.61 26.02
N VAL A 118 -22.23 -7.22 26.76
CA VAL A 118 -21.99 -8.68 26.69
C VAL A 118 -23.27 -9.44 27.06
N GLU A 119 -23.94 -9.07 28.15
CA GLU A 119 -25.20 -9.72 28.54
C GLU A 119 -26.34 -9.40 27.57
N ARG A 120 -26.46 -8.12 27.17
CA ARG A 120 -27.52 -7.67 26.26
C ARG A 120 -27.42 -8.36 24.90
N TYR A 121 -26.28 -8.28 24.23
CA TYR A 121 -26.11 -8.80 22.88
C TYR A 121 -26.22 -10.33 22.83
N ALA A 122 -25.84 -11.04 23.91
CA ALA A 122 -26.11 -12.47 24.04
C ALA A 122 -27.61 -12.76 24.08
N ARG A 123 -28.41 -12.01 24.86
CA ARG A 123 -29.88 -12.17 24.88
C ARG A 123 -30.54 -11.85 23.55
N LEU A 124 -29.97 -10.93 22.77
CA LEU A 124 -30.43 -10.62 21.41
C LEU A 124 -30.07 -11.69 20.37
N GLY A 125 -29.32 -12.73 20.76
CA GLY A 125 -28.90 -13.80 19.86
C GLY A 125 -27.83 -13.37 18.86
N ILE A 126 -27.09 -12.28 19.12
CA ILE A 126 -26.02 -11.83 18.22
C ILE A 126 -24.85 -12.83 18.32
N PRO A 127 -24.47 -13.54 17.25
CA PRO A 127 -23.51 -14.65 17.33
C PRO A 127 -22.14 -14.28 17.89
N GLU A 128 -21.59 -13.13 17.49
CA GLU A 128 -20.27 -12.69 17.92
C GLU A 128 -20.26 -11.23 18.37
N TYR A 129 -19.51 -10.95 19.42
CA TYR A 129 -19.31 -9.62 19.94
C TYR A 129 -17.83 -9.38 20.25
N PHE A 130 -17.29 -8.28 19.76
CA PHE A 130 -15.91 -7.86 19.98
C PHE A 130 -15.84 -6.47 20.61
N VAL A 131 -14.84 -6.26 21.46
CA VAL A 131 -14.52 -4.95 22.04
C VAL A 131 -13.04 -4.70 21.86
N TYR A 132 -12.68 -3.62 21.16
CA TYR A 132 -11.32 -3.12 21.08
C TYR A 132 -11.09 -2.05 22.17
N ASP A 133 -10.45 -2.43 23.28
CA ASP A 133 -10.02 -1.51 24.34
C ASP A 133 -8.73 -0.78 23.90
N ARG A 134 -8.89 0.43 23.37
CA ARG A 134 -7.80 1.25 22.83
C ARG A 134 -6.89 1.80 23.92
N LEU A 135 -7.37 2.00 25.14
CA LEU A 135 -6.51 2.44 26.23
C LEU A 135 -5.56 1.31 26.67
N ARG A 136 -6.03 0.05 26.64
CA ARG A 136 -5.24 -1.13 27.03
C ARG A 136 -4.58 -1.84 25.86
N GLN A 137 -4.89 -1.45 24.63
CA GLN A 137 -4.40 -2.10 23.42
C GLN A 137 -4.75 -3.60 23.41
N GLN A 138 -6.01 -3.91 23.73
CA GLN A 138 -6.53 -5.28 23.85
C GLN A 138 -7.82 -5.45 23.06
N VAL A 139 -8.00 -6.64 22.49
CA VAL A 139 -9.29 -7.09 21.96
C VAL A 139 -9.89 -8.07 22.94
N HIS A 140 -11.20 -7.94 23.18
CA HIS A 140 -12.02 -8.92 23.86
C HIS A 140 -12.98 -9.52 22.83
N GLY A 141 -13.01 -10.85 22.70
CA GLY A 141 -13.96 -11.54 21.83
C GLY A 141 -14.92 -12.39 22.64
N TYR A 142 -16.17 -12.45 22.20
CA TYR A 142 -17.28 -13.18 22.80
C TYR A 142 -18.07 -13.89 21.68
N ARG A 143 -18.46 -15.14 21.91
CA ARG A 143 -19.21 -15.95 20.95
C ARG A 143 -20.31 -16.74 21.64
N LEU A 144 -21.50 -16.78 21.03
CA LEU A 144 -22.57 -17.68 21.47
C LEU A 144 -22.17 -19.11 21.07
N PRO A 145 -22.13 -20.08 21.99
CA PRO A 145 -21.75 -21.44 21.65
C PRO A 145 -22.75 -22.10 20.68
N GLU A 146 -24.03 -21.73 20.78
CA GLU A 146 -25.14 -22.23 19.97
C GLU A 146 -26.16 -21.09 19.75
N PRO A 147 -27.01 -21.14 18.70
CA PRO A 147 -27.92 -20.03 18.35
C PRO A 147 -28.94 -19.62 19.42
N ASP A 148 -29.34 -20.54 20.30
CA ASP A 148 -30.31 -20.35 21.38
C ASP A 148 -29.65 -20.08 22.74
N ALA A 149 -28.32 -20.00 22.78
CA ALA A 149 -27.58 -19.74 24.00
C ALA A 149 -27.86 -18.33 24.54
N ALA A 150 -28.19 -18.24 25.83
CA ALA A 150 -28.48 -16.97 26.50
C ALA A 150 -27.23 -16.21 27.00
N ARG A 151 -26.03 -16.79 26.85
CA ARG A 151 -24.78 -16.23 27.37
C ARG A 151 -23.61 -16.50 26.42
N TYR A 152 -22.77 -15.50 26.27
CA TYR A 152 -21.50 -15.62 25.56
C TYR A 152 -20.47 -16.47 26.31
N GLN A 153 -19.60 -17.11 25.54
CA GLN A 153 -18.30 -17.58 25.97
C GLN A 153 -17.20 -16.64 25.46
N ARG A 154 -16.12 -16.49 26.22
CA ARG A 154 -14.96 -15.70 25.77
C ARG A 154 -14.20 -16.47 24.68
N ILE A 155 -13.87 -15.77 23.60
CA ILE A 155 -12.95 -16.26 22.57
C ILE A 155 -11.53 -16.16 23.15
N VAL A 156 -10.86 -17.31 23.26
CA VAL A 156 -9.46 -17.37 23.72
C VAL A 156 -8.55 -17.05 22.55
N PRO A 157 -7.69 -16.01 22.65
CA PRO A 157 -6.82 -15.66 21.55
C PRO A 157 -5.77 -16.75 21.30
N GLN A 158 -5.52 -17.04 20.03
CA GLN A 158 -4.43 -17.91 19.57
C GLN A 158 -3.33 -17.02 19.01
N MET A 159 -2.12 -17.10 19.57
CA MET A 159 -1.00 -16.23 19.19
C MET A 159 -1.36 -14.72 19.19
N GLY A 160 -2.18 -14.29 20.16
CA GLY A 160 -2.65 -12.91 20.27
C GLY A 160 -3.79 -12.52 19.34
N ARG A 161 -4.31 -13.46 18.54
CA ARG A 161 -5.40 -13.25 17.57
C ARG A 161 -6.71 -13.85 18.03
N HIS A 162 -7.80 -13.12 17.88
CA HIS A 162 -9.16 -13.57 18.20
C HIS A 162 -9.89 -13.94 16.90
N ALA A 163 -10.15 -15.22 16.69
CA ALA A 163 -10.80 -15.69 15.48
C ALA A 163 -12.30 -15.36 15.49
N SER A 164 -12.77 -14.65 14.46
CA SER A 164 -14.19 -14.44 14.15
C SER A 164 -14.65 -15.44 13.10
N SER A 165 -15.59 -16.31 13.47
CA SER A 165 -16.23 -17.25 12.56
C SER A 165 -17.24 -16.54 11.66
N VAL A 166 -17.84 -15.43 12.14
CA VAL A 166 -18.74 -14.62 11.34
C VAL A 166 -17.98 -13.93 10.22
N LEU A 167 -16.90 -13.22 10.52
CA LEU A 167 -16.11 -12.51 9.51
C LEU A 167 -15.19 -13.45 8.71
N GLY A 168 -14.87 -14.65 9.22
CA GLY A 168 -13.84 -15.49 8.62
C GLY A 168 -12.44 -14.86 8.73
N LEU A 169 -12.25 -14.01 9.75
CA LEU A 169 -11.06 -13.19 9.96
C LEU A 169 -10.60 -13.29 11.40
N ASP A 170 -9.32 -13.07 11.62
CA ASP A 170 -8.76 -12.91 12.95
C ASP A 170 -8.62 -11.43 13.31
N LEU A 171 -8.92 -11.07 14.54
CA LEU A 171 -8.76 -9.72 15.09
C LEU A 171 -7.57 -9.70 16.05
N ALA A 172 -6.67 -8.74 15.88
CA ALA A 172 -5.58 -8.52 16.82
C ALA A 172 -5.23 -7.03 16.94
N VAL A 173 -4.43 -6.71 17.95
CA VAL A 173 -3.82 -5.39 18.07
C VAL A 173 -2.38 -5.50 17.59
N VAL A 174 -2.03 -4.74 16.55
CA VAL A 174 -0.66 -4.66 16.02
C VAL A 174 -0.16 -3.24 16.20
N GLY A 175 0.92 -3.08 16.97
CA GLY A 175 1.38 -1.77 17.41
C GLY A 175 0.34 -1.12 18.32
N ASP A 176 -0.35 -0.10 17.82
CA ASP A 176 -1.36 0.68 18.54
C ASP A 176 -2.76 0.65 17.89
N ARG A 177 -2.99 -0.33 17.00
CA ARG A 177 -4.16 -0.38 16.11
C ARG A 177 -4.81 -1.74 16.07
N LEU A 178 -6.14 -1.73 15.98
CA LEU A 178 -6.91 -2.89 15.57
C LEU A 178 -6.55 -3.26 14.14
N GLN A 179 -6.33 -4.56 13.92
CA GLN A 179 -5.90 -5.14 12.68
C GLN A 179 -6.64 -6.47 12.43
N PHE A 180 -7.01 -6.70 11.17
CA PHE A 180 -7.66 -7.93 10.74
C PHE A 180 -6.70 -8.79 9.91
N PHE A 181 -6.88 -10.11 9.98
CA PHE A 181 -6.11 -11.07 9.20
C PHE A 181 -7.01 -12.11 8.53
N HIS A 182 -6.69 -12.44 7.27
CA HIS A 182 -7.22 -13.60 6.58
C HIS A 182 -6.12 -14.65 6.48
N GLY A 183 -6.20 -15.67 7.34
CA GLY A 183 -5.08 -16.60 7.56
C GLY A 183 -3.83 -15.88 8.04
N MET A 184 -2.73 -15.97 7.30
CA MET A 184 -1.48 -15.27 7.64
C MET A 184 -1.40 -13.85 7.08
N ALA A 185 -2.31 -13.47 6.18
CA ALA A 185 -2.27 -12.17 5.50
C ALA A 185 -2.97 -11.08 6.33
N GLU A 186 -2.28 -9.96 6.53
CA GLU A 186 -2.85 -8.74 7.10
C GLU A 186 -3.74 -8.02 6.09
N LEU A 187 -4.90 -7.55 6.51
CA LEU A 187 -5.78 -6.71 5.69
C LEU A 187 -5.26 -5.27 5.67
N PHE A 188 -5.35 -4.60 4.53
CA PHE A 188 -4.94 -3.21 4.38
C PHE A 188 -6.13 -2.34 4.04
N GLY A 189 -6.18 -1.16 4.66
CA GLY A 189 -7.13 -0.13 4.27
C GLY A 189 -6.67 0.62 3.02
N SER A 190 -7.55 1.43 2.44
CA SER A 190 -7.31 2.28 1.28
C SER A 190 -6.07 3.15 1.47
N ALA A 191 -5.92 3.79 2.64
CA ALA A 191 -4.77 4.64 2.94
C ALA A 191 -3.44 3.85 2.99
N ASP A 192 -3.47 2.63 3.53
CA ASP A 192 -2.29 1.75 3.60
C ASP A 192 -1.88 1.30 2.18
N LEU A 193 -2.86 0.97 1.33
CA LEU A 193 -2.63 0.60 -0.08
C LEU A 193 -2.10 1.78 -0.91
N ILE A 194 -2.70 2.97 -0.77
CA ILE A 194 -2.24 4.20 -1.44
C ILE A 194 -0.80 4.53 -1.04
N GLY A 195 -0.46 4.44 0.25
CA GLY A 195 0.89 4.67 0.74
C GLY A 195 1.91 3.70 0.11
N ARG A 196 1.56 2.42 0.02
CA ARG A 196 2.41 1.41 -0.64
C ARG A 196 2.58 1.68 -2.13
N LEU A 197 1.50 2.01 -2.84
CA LEU A 197 1.55 2.33 -4.27
C LEU A 197 2.44 3.55 -4.55
N LYS A 198 2.31 4.61 -3.74
CA LYS A 198 3.19 5.79 -3.84
C LYS A 198 4.65 5.43 -3.65
N GLY A 199 4.99 4.69 -2.59
CA GLY A 199 6.38 4.28 -2.34
C GLY A 199 6.96 3.38 -3.44
N MET A 200 6.14 2.52 -4.06
CA MET A 200 6.58 1.74 -5.22
C MET A 200 6.84 2.62 -6.45
N MET A 201 5.99 3.62 -6.69
CA MET A 201 6.16 4.57 -7.80
C MET A 201 7.45 5.38 -7.63
N GLU A 202 7.67 5.95 -6.44
CA GLU A 202 8.89 6.70 -6.11
C GLU A 202 10.14 5.83 -6.29
N SER A 203 10.10 4.56 -5.87
CA SER A 203 11.21 3.63 -6.09
C SER A 203 11.46 3.30 -7.56
N LEU A 204 10.42 3.26 -8.40
CA LEU A 204 10.56 3.02 -9.84
C LEU A 204 11.14 4.25 -10.55
N GLU A 205 10.67 5.44 -10.18
CA GLU A 205 11.20 6.72 -10.69
C GLU A 205 12.70 6.83 -10.36
N ALA A 206 13.08 6.63 -9.10
CA ALA A 206 14.48 6.68 -8.68
C ALA A 206 15.38 5.69 -9.44
N ARG A 207 14.88 4.47 -9.72
CA ARG A 207 15.62 3.48 -10.52
C ARG A 207 15.78 3.92 -11.97
N THR A 208 14.75 4.56 -12.53
CA THR A 208 14.76 5.04 -13.92
C THR A 208 15.74 6.20 -14.08
N GLU A 209 15.72 7.17 -13.16
CA GLU A 209 16.69 8.27 -13.13
C GLU A 209 18.13 7.77 -12.97
N GLN A 210 18.35 6.80 -12.07
CA GLN A 210 19.66 6.20 -11.89
C GLN A 210 20.14 5.49 -13.17
N ALA A 211 19.26 4.76 -13.86
CA ALA A 211 19.60 4.10 -15.12
C ALA A 211 19.93 5.11 -16.24
N GLN A 212 19.19 6.22 -16.32
CA GLN A 212 19.46 7.31 -17.26
C GLN A 212 20.81 7.98 -16.98
N ALA A 213 21.09 8.33 -15.73
CA ALA A 213 22.37 8.92 -15.35
C ALA A 213 23.56 7.98 -15.65
N GLN A 214 23.39 6.68 -15.43
CA GLN A 214 24.41 5.69 -15.79
C GLN A 214 24.61 5.57 -17.31
N ALA A 215 23.53 5.63 -18.09
CA ALA A 215 23.60 5.61 -19.55
C ALA A 215 24.29 6.87 -20.10
N GLU A 216 23.94 8.05 -19.60
CA GLU A 216 24.58 9.32 -19.95
C GLU A 216 26.07 9.33 -19.58
N GLN A 217 26.41 8.83 -18.39
CA GLN A 217 27.82 8.72 -17.98
C GLN A 217 28.60 7.75 -18.86
N ALA A 218 28.01 6.60 -19.23
CA ALA A 218 28.64 5.63 -20.12
C ALA A 218 28.85 6.22 -21.53
N GLN A 219 27.86 6.97 -22.04
CA GLN A 219 27.99 7.66 -23.32
C GLN A 219 29.08 8.74 -23.28
N ALA A 220 29.11 9.57 -22.24
CA ALA A 220 30.14 10.60 -22.08
C ALA A 220 31.55 10.00 -21.98
N GLN A 221 31.70 8.86 -21.29
CA GLN A 221 32.97 8.13 -21.22
C GLN A 221 33.37 7.55 -22.58
N ALA A 222 32.42 7.00 -23.35
CA ALA A 222 32.69 6.49 -24.69
C ALA A 222 33.10 7.61 -25.65
N GLU A 223 32.42 8.75 -25.63
CA GLU A 223 32.75 9.94 -26.42
C GLU A 223 34.13 10.49 -26.04
N GLN A 224 34.44 10.58 -24.74
CA GLN A 224 35.74 11.01 -24.26
C GLN A 224 36.86 10.06 -24.69
N ALA A 225 36.65 8.75 -24.59
CA ALA A 225 37.62 7.75 -25.02
C ALA A 225 37.86 7.82 -26.53
N GLN A 226 36.81 8.03 -27.32
CA GLN A 226 36.93 8.22 -28.77
C GLN A 226 37.72 9.49 -29.09
N ALA A 227 37.39 10.62 -28.46
CA ALA A 227 38.11 11.89 -28.67
C ALA A 227 39.60 11.78 -28.29
N GLN A 228 39.92 11.10 -27.18
CA GLN A 228 41.30 10.84 -26.77
C GLN A 228 42.05 9.96 -27.78
N ALA A 229 41.40 8.92 -28.31
CA ALA A 229 42.00 8.07 -29.33
C ALA A 229 42.26 8.86 -30.63
N GLU A 230 41.31 9.68 -31.07
CA GLU A 230 41.47 10.55 -32.24
C GLU A 230 42.59 11.58 -32.06
N GLN A 231 42.69 12.20 -30.88
CA GLN A 231 43.78 13.12 -30.54
C GLN A 231 45.16 12.42 -30.53
N ALA A 232 45.26 11.23 -29.93
CA ALA A 232 46.50 10.46 -29.93
C ALA A 232 46.94 10.08 -31.35
N MET A 233 45.99 9.70 -32.21
CA MET A 233 46.23 9.41 -33.62
C MET A 233 46.69 10.66 -34.39
N ALA A 234 46.05 11.81 -34.17
CA ALA A 234 46.47 13.07 -34.76
C ALA A 234 47.90 13.45 -34.33
N GLY A 235 48.22 13.32 -33.04
CA GLY A 235 49.57 13.57 -32.51
C GLY A 235 50.64 12.66 -33.12
N LEU A 236 50.33 11.37 -33.34
CA LEU A 236 51.25 10.46 -34.06
C LEU A 236 51.49 10.91 -35.50
N ARG A 237 50.44 11.31 -36.23
CA ARG A 237 50.56 11.82 -37.61
C ARG A 237 51.42 13.09 -37.65
N GLU A 238 51.18 14.03 -36.74
CA GLU A 238 51.97 15.27 -36.64
C GLU A 238 53.43 14.98 -36.30
N ALA A 239 53.71 14.07 -35.37
CA ALA A 239 55.07 13.67 -35.02
C ALA A 239 55.83 13.05 -36.21
N ILE A 240 55.17 12.22 -37.02
CA ILE A 240 55.77 11.64 -38.23
C ILE A 240 56.10 12.74 -39.23
N LEU A 241 55.18 13.68 -39.48
CA LEU A 241 55.42 14.80 -40.39
C LEU A 241 56.58 15.70 -39.90
N ALA A 242 56.65 15.96 -38.59
CA ALA A 242 57.73 16.72 -37.99
C ALA A 242 59.08 16.02 -38.15
N ALA A 243 59.15 14.70 -37.93
CA ALA A 243 60.35 13.91 -38.11
C ALA A 243 60.84 13.91 -39.57
N LEU A 244 59.92 13.75 -40.54
CA LEU A 244 60.23 13.83 -41.98
C LEU A 244 60.78 15.21 -42.36
N SER A 245 60.16 16.29 -41.85
CA SER A 245 60.60 17.67 -42.08
C SER A 245 62.00 17.93 -41.52
N MET A 246 62.27 17.52 -40.27
CA MET A 246 63.59 17.66 -39.65
C MET A 246 64.70 16.92 -40.42
N ARG A 247 64.37 15.77 -41.03
CA ARG A 247 65.31 14.96 -41.79
C ARG A 247 65.38 15.34 -43.27
N GLN A 248 64.65 16.38 -43.70
CA GLN A 248 64.58 16.86 -45.08
C GLN A 248 64.17 15.76 -46.08
N ILE A 249 63.34 14.80 -45.65
CA ILE A 249 62.80 13.76 -46.54
C ILE A 249 61.56 14.35 -47.23
N PRO A 250 61.55 14.49 -48.57
CA PRO A 250 60.44 15.15 -49.28
C PRO A 250 59.18 14.29 -49.23
N CYS A 251 58.18 14.72 -48.46
CA CYS A 251 56.88 14.07 -48.37
C CYS A 251 55.97 14.52 -49.52
N GLN A 252 55.81 13.67 -50.53
CA GLN A 252 54.89 13.90 -51.65
C GLN A 252 53.42 13.88 -51.17
N ASP A 253 52.52 14.55 -51.92
CA ASP A 253 51.11 14.68 -51.53
C ASP A 253 50.40 13.33 -51.35
N GLU A 254 50.75 12.31 -52.14
CA GLU A 254 50.21 10.94 -52.02
C GLU A 254 50.65 10.25 -50.71
N ALA A 255 51.92 10.40 -50.32
CA ALA A 255 52.45 9.87 -49.08
C ALA A 255 51.82 10.56 -47.85
N ARG A 256 51.60 11.89 -47.95
CA ARG A 256 50.89 12.65 -46.93
C ARG A 256 49.43 12.22 -46.81
N ALA A 257 48.74 12.00 -47.92
CA ALA A 257 47.36 11.50 -47.93
C ALA A 257 47.27 10.10 -47.29
N ARG A 258 48.20 9.19 -47.61
CA ARG A 258 48.29 7.85 -47.01
C ARG A 258 48.51 7.90 -45.49
N LEU A 259 49.36 8.80 -45.02
CA LEU A 259 49.59 9.03 -43.59
C LEU A 259 48.32 9.52 -42.86
N LEU A 260 47.66 10.53 -43.42
CA LEU A 260 46.47 11.14 -42.83
C LEU A 260 45.27 10.18 -42.82
N ALA A 261 45.17 9.32 -43.84
CA ALA A 261 44.10 8.32 -43.95
C ALA A 261 44.29 7.08 -43.04
N CYS A 262 45.51 6.84 -42.52
CA CYS A 262 45.77 5.66 -41.68
C CYS A 262 45.00 5.75 -40.36
N GLN A 263 44.15 4.76 -40.08
CA GLN A 263 43.35 4.66 -38.86
C GLN A 263 43.92 3.66 -37.83
N GLU A 264 45.06 3.06 -38.12
CA GLU A 264 45.66 2.04 -37.26
C GLU A 264 46.79 2.63 -36.39
N PRO A 265 46.63 2.65 -35.05
CA PRO A 265 47.65 3.22 -34.15
C PRO A 265 49.00 2.50 -34.24
N ALA A 266 48.97 1.17 -34.34
CA ALA A 266 50.19 0.35 -34.41
C ALA A 266 50.99 0.64 -35.69
N THR A 267 50.31 0.92 -36.80
CA THR A 267 50.91 1.26 -38.08
C THR A 267 51.55 2.65 -38.02
N LEU A 268 50.84 3.65 -37.46
CA LEU A 268 51.42 4.97 -37.22
C LEU A 268 52.63 4.94 -36.28
N GLN A 269 52.58 4.18 -35.19
CA GLN A 269 53.73 4.03 -34.27
C GLN A 269 54.95 3.42 -34.97
N ARG A 270 54.74 2.39 -35.80
CA ARG A 270 55.80 1.77 -36.61
C ARG A 270 56.41 2.77 -37.59
N TRP A 271 55.58 3.54 -38.28
CA TRP A 271 56.04 4.58 -39.20
C TRP A 271 56.80 5.69 -38.48
N LEU A 272 56.38 6.09 -37.27
CA LEU A 272 57.10 7.07 -36.45
C LEU A 272 58.51 6.58 -36.09
N LEU A 273 58.63 5.34 -35.61
CA LEU A 273 59.92 4.74 -35.27
C LEU A 273 60.85 4.64 -36.50
N ARG A 274 60.31 4.24 -37.65
CA ARG A 274 61.08 4.18 -38.90
C ARG A 274 61.44 5.57 -39.43
N ALA A 275 60.56 6.56 -39.27
CA ALA A 275 60.82 7.94 -39.69
C ALA A 275 62.04 8.54 -38.98
N MET A 276 62.41 8.04 -37.80
CA MET A 276 63.62 8.46 -37.09
C MET A 276 64.94 7.95 -37.71
N SER A 277 64.93 6.85 -38.47
CA SER A 277 66.16 6.15 -38.90
C SER A 277 66.24 5.78 -40.39
N ALA A 278 65.12 5.49 -41.05
CA ALA A 278 65.06 5.03 -42.44
C ALA A 278 65.57 6.08 -43.44
N GLY A 279 66.13 5.65 -44.58
CA GLY A 279 66.72 6.53 -45.59
C GLY A 279 65.74 7.12 -46.60
N SER A 280 64.53 6.54 -46.73
CA SER A 280 63.53 6.92 -47.73
C SER A 280 62.09 6.74 -47.20
N LEU A 281 61.10 7.31 -47.90
CA LEU A 281 59.68 7.11 -47.57
C LEU A 281 59.21 5.67 -47.75
N ASP A 282 59.75 4.95 -48.74
CA ASP A 282 59.37 3.56 -49.02
C ASP A 282 59.76 2.64 -47.87
N GLU A 283 60.91 2.86 -47.25
CA GLU A 283 61.33 2.12 -46.05
C GLU A 283 60.45 2.43 -44.84
N ILE A 284 59.98 3.68 -44.72
CA ILE A 284 59.09 4.09 -43.62
C ILE A 284 57.72 3.42 -43.76
N PHE A 285 57.14 3.48 -44.97
CA PHE A 285 55.79 2.98 -45.26
C PHE A 285 55.71 1.53 -45.75
N ALA A 286 56.83 0.81 -45.75
CA ALA A 286 56.85 -0.64 -45.97
C ALA A 286 55.91 -1.35 -44.96
N GLU A 287 55.32 -2.48 -45.33
CA GLU A 287 54.52 -3.28 -44.39
C GLU A 287 55.38 -3.80 -43.21
#